data_AF-A0A3C1FG67-F1
#
_entry.id   AF-A0A3C1FG67-F1
#
_cell.length_a   1.000
_cell.length_b   1.000
_cell.length_c   1.000
_cell.angle_alpha   90.00
_cell.angle_beta   90.00
_cell.angle_gamma   90.00
#
_symmetry.space_group_name_H-M   'P 1'
#
loop_
_entity.id
_entity.type
_entity.pdbx_description
1 polymer ?
#
loop_
_entity_poly.entity_id
_entity_poly.type
_entity_poly.pdbx_seq_one_letter_code
_entity_poly.pdbx_strand_id
1 'polypeptide(L)'
;MSPRQVGKHCLGLGLRRLAVVNTKAETDVVFWGANLSELQGFSSDLRGKSSELREILAKLNRRLEVTSWQGPDADRFRAEWHDSFVPALKRLADEVGTAADELKRGADDQRKASSQ
;
A
#
# COMPACT_ATOMS: atom_id res chain seq x y z
N MET A 1 31.56 41.24 34.77
CA MET A 1 31.10 40.27 33.76
C MET A 1 30.72 38.97 34.46
N SER A 2 29.45 38.58 34.38
CA SER A 2 28.88 37.33 34.90
C SER A 2 28.41 36.49 33.71
N PRO A 3 28.33 35.15 33.82
CA PRO A 3 26.99 34.61 34.01
C PRO A 3 26.88 33.50 35.05
N ARG A 4 25.70 33.52 35.69
CA ARG A 4 25.13 32.60 36.67
C ARG A 4 24.88 31.21 36.09
N GLN A 5 25.21 30.18 36.87
CA GLN A 5 24.67 28.83 36.72
C GLN A 5 23.24 28.80 37.26
N VAL A 6 22.27 28.49 36.38
CA VAL A 6 20.87 28.23 36.75
C VAL A 6 20.50 26.87 36.19
N GLY A 7 20.20 25.92 37.09
CA GLY A 7 19.73 24.59 36.73
C GLY A 7 18.37 24.61 36.04
N LYS A 8 18.17 23.68 35.11
CA LYS A 8 16.85 23.24 34.66
C LYS A 8 16.88 21.73 34.47
N HIS A 9 16.58 21.04 35.57
CA HIS A 9 16.08 19.68 35.55
C HIS A 9 14.64 19.78 35.00
N CYS A 10 14.46 19.50 33.71
CA CYS A 10 13.15 19.26 33.12
C CYS A 10 13.21 17.91 32.41
N LEU A 11 12.64 16.91 33.08
CA LEU A 11 12.15 15.67 32.48
C LEU A 11 11.17 16.03 31.37
N GLY A 12 11.64 15.99 30.13
CA GLY A 12 10.82 16.12 28.92
C GLY A 12 10.74 14.77 28.23
N LEU A 13 9.89 13.87 28.74
CA LEU A 13 9.33 12.76 27.97
C LEU A 13 8.58 13.36 26.77
N GLY A 14 9.24 13.46 25.62
CA GLY A 14 8.70 14.07 24.41
C GLY A 14 8.91 13.16 23.21
N LEU A 15 7.96 12.26 23.01
CA LEU A 15 7.64 11.50 21.80
C LEU A 15 8.83 10.92 21.01
N ARG A 16 9.03 9.61 21.25
CA ARG A 16 9.69 8.70 20.31
C ARG A 16 9.18 8.99 18.89
N ARG A 17 10.09 9.32 17.96
CA ARG A 17 9.84 9.15 16.53
C ARG A 17 9.38 7.71 16.35
N LEU A 18 8.10 7.49 16.10
CA LEU A 18 7.62 6.24 15.53
C LEU A 18 8.23 6.22 14.13
N ALA A 19 9.40 5.59 13.99
CA ALA A 19 9.82 5.12 12.70
C ALA A 19 8.66 4.28 12.19
N VAL A 20 8.04 4.70 11.09
CA VAL A 20 7.25 3.79 10.26
C VAL A 20 8.29 2.76 9.82
N VAL A 21 8.45 1.71 10.62
CA VAL A 21 9.14 0.51 10.21
C VAL A 21 8.21 -0.05 9.15
N ASN A 22 8.47 0.32 7.90
CA ASN A 22 7.96 -0.40 6.76
C ASN A 22 8.75 -1.71 6.74
N THR A 23 8.42 -2.58 7.69
CA THR A 23 8.85 -3.97 7.70
C THR A 23 8.23 -4.54 6.45
N LYS A 24 9.01 -4.53 5.37
CA LYS A 24 8.80 -5.38 4.21
C LYS A 24 8.67 -6.77 4.81
N ALA A 25 7.44 -7.25 4.94
CA ALA A 25 7.20 -8.59 5.40
C ALA A 25 7.89 -9.47 4.36
N GLU A 26 9.04 -10.01 4.73
CA GLU A 26 9.70 -11.09 4.01
C GLU A 26 8.89 -12.35 4.32
N THR A 27 7.65 -12.36 3.84
CA THR A 27 6.80 -13.53 3.83
C THR A 27 7.26 -14.36 2.66
N ASP A 28 8.21 -15.24 2.93
CA ASP A 28 8.41 -16.43 2.11
C ASP A 28 7.14 -17.27 2.29
N VAL A 29 6.11 -16.98 1.49
CA VAL A 29 4.81 -17.66 1.57
C VAL A 29 4.97 -19.05 0.97
N VAL A 30 5.64 -19.94 1.70
CA VAL A 30 5.68 -21.36 1.37
C VAL A 30 4.45 -22.01 2.00
N PHE A 31 3.36 -22.05 1.23
CA PHE A 31 2.08 -22.58 1.67
C PHE A 31 2.06 -24.12 1.51
N TRP A 32 2.59 -24.85 2.49
CA TRP A 32 2.51 -26.32 2.47
C TRP A 32 1.07 -26.80 2.70
N GLY A 33 0.50 -27.50 1.71
CA GLY A 33 -0.77 -28.23 1.85
C GLY A 33 -2.03 -27.54 1.31
N ALA A 34 -1.94 -26.34 0.72
CA ALA A 34 -3.06 -25.76 -0.02
C ALA A 34 -3.21 -26.42 -1.41
N ASN A 35 -4.45 -26.53 -1.90
CA ASN A 35 -4.71 -27.00 -3.25
C ASN A 35 -4.09 -26.03 -4.26
N LEU A 36 -3.13 -26.52 -5.06
CA LEU A 36 -2.41 -25.71 -6.05
C LEU A 36 -3.37 -24.97 -7.00
N SER A 37 -4.50 -25.57 -7.35
CA SER A 37 -5.48 -24.93 -8.23
C SER A 37 -6.22 -23.77 -7.54
N GLU A 38 -6.50 -23.87 -6.25
CA GLU A 38 -7.14 -22.81 -5.47
C GLU A 38 -6.20 -21.62 -5.28
N LEU A 39 -4.92 -21.87 -5.00
CA LEU A 39 -3.90 -20.81 -4.93
C LEU A 39 -3.73 -20.08 -6.25
N GLN A 40 -3.72 -20.81 -7.37
CA GLN A 40 -3.65 -20.21 -8.70
C GLN A 40 -4.90 -19.39 -9.01
N GLY A 41 -6.09 -19.89 -8.65
CA GLY A 41 -7.34 -19.15 -8.78
C GLY A 41 -7.31 -17.84 -8.00
N PHE A 42 -6.92 -17.90 -6.72
CA PHE A 42 -6.86 -16.71 -5.88
C PHE A 42 -5.80 -15.70 -6.34
N SER A 43 -4.63 -16.16 -6.80
CA SER A 43 -3.62 -15.29 -7.43
C SER A 43 -4.19 -14.57 -8.66
N SER A 44 -4.92 -15.28 -9.52
CA SER A 44 -5.59 -14.70 -10.69
C SER A 44 -6.62 -13.65 -10.27
N ASP A 45 -7.42 -13.92 -9.24
CA ASP A 45 -8.42 -12.99 -8.71
C ASP A 45 -7.77 -11.71 -8.19
N LEU A 46 -6.72 -11.82 -7.38
CA LEU A 46 -5.98 -10.65 -6.88
C LEU A 46 -5.39 -9.83 -8.03
N ARG A 47 -4.82 -10.49 -9.05
CA ARG A 47 -4.28 -9.79 -10.23
C ARG A 47 -5.38 -9.05 -11.00
N GLY A 48 -6.56 -9.66 -11.12
CA GLY A 48 -7.75 -9.03 -11.67
C GLY A 48 -8.17 -7.79 -10.88
N LYS A 49 -8.25 -7.89 -9.55
CA LYS A 49 -8.63 -6.78 -8.67
C LYS A 49 -7.62 -5.63 -8.67
N SER A 50 -6.31 -5.94 -8.72
CA SER A 50 -5.26 -4.95 -8.92
C SER A 50 -5.46 -4.15 -10.21
N SER A 51 -5.85 -4.81 -11.30
CA SER A 51 -6.12 -4.15 -12.59
C SER A 51 -7.40 -3.32 -12.54
N GLU A 52 -8.47 -3.86 -11.95
CA GLU A 52 -9.75 -3.17 -11.76
C GLU A 52 -9.60 -1.88 -10.95
N LEU A 53 -8.79 -1.89 -9.88
CA LEU A 53 -8.47 -0.70 -9.09
C LEU A 53 -7.85 0.41 -9.95
N ARG A 54 -6.91 0.07 -10.85
CA ARG A 54 -6.28 1.05 -11.76
C ARG A 54 -7.29 1.61 -12.75
N GLU A 55 -8.19 0.78 -13.27
CA GLU A 55 -9.25 1.23 -14.18
C GLU A 55 -10.25 2.16 -13.49
N ILE A 56 -10.70 1.81 -12.27
CA ILE A 56 -11.60 2.64 -11.47
C ILE A 56 -10.94 3.99 -11.22
N LEU A 57 -9.67 4.00 -10.80
CA LEU A 57 -8.91 5.23 -10.58
C LEU A 57 -8.87 6.11 -11.83
N ALA A 58 -8.61 5.53 -13.01
CA ALA A 58 -8.60 6.26 -14.27
C ALA A 58 -9.99 6.79 -14.67
N LYS A 59 -11.06 6.05 -14.36
CA LYS A 59 -12.44 6.50 -14.59
C LYS A 59 -12.81 7.66 -13.66
N LEU A 60 -12.46 7.57 -12.38
CA LEU A 60 -12.72 8.62 -11.39
C LEU A 60 -11.94 9.90 -11.70
N ASN A 61 -10.67 9.80 -12.09
CA ASN A 61 -9.87 10.96 -12.51
C ASN A 61 -10.55 11.71 -13.67
N ARG A 62 -10.88 11.00 -14.75
CA ARG A 62 -11.56 11.58 -15.91
C ARG A 62 -12.90 12.20 -15.53
N ARG A 63 -13.67 11.54 -14.66
CA ARG A 63 -14.95 12.08 -14.18
C ARG A 63 -14.76 13.36 -13.38
N LEU A 64 -13.75 13.43 -12.52
CA LEU A 64 -13.43 14.63 -11.73
C LEU A 64 -13.02 15.81 -12.62
N GLU A 65 -12.23 15.55 -13.67
CA GLU A 65 -11.78 16.56 -14.63
C GLU A 65 -12.94 17.20 -15.42
N VAL A 66 -13.93 16.40 -15.84
CA VAL A 66 -15.07 16.90 -16.65
C VAL A 66 -16.25 17.40 -15.81
N THR A 67 -16.20 17.27 -14.49
CA THR A 67 -17.30 17.70 -13.61
C THR A 67 -17.26 19.21 -13.42
N SER A 68 -18.35 19.90 -13.75
CA SER A 68 -18.52 21.37 -13.62
C SER A 68 -18.68 21.86 -12.17
N TRP A 69 -17.88 21.33 -11.25
CA TRP A 69 -17.83 21.74 -9.85
C TRP A 69 -16.70 22.76 -9.65
N GLN A 70 -17.05 23.97 -9.20
CA GLN A 70 -16.13 25.12 -9.08
C GLN A 70 -16.17 25.70 -7.67
N GLY A 71 -15.14 26.45 -7.31
CA GLY A 71 -15.01 27.16 -6.04
C GLY A 71 -13.97 26.55 -5.10
N PRO A 72 -13.70 27.20 -3.96
CA PRO A 72 -12.58 26.85 -3.08
C PRO A 72 -12.59 25.40 -2.58
N ASP A 73 -13.78 24.84 -2.31
CA ASP A 73 -13.91 23.45 -1.87
C ASP A 73 -13.56 22.46 -2.98
N ALA A 74 -13.92 22.79 -4.23
CA ALA A 74 -13.60 21.98 -5.39
C ALA A 74 -12.08 21.94 -5.61
N ASP A 75 -11.41 23.09 -5.44
CA ASP A 75 -9.96 23.19 -5.56
C ASP A 75 -9.25 22.41 -4.45
N ARG A 76 -9.72 22.55 -3.20
CA ARG A 76 -9.20 21.78 -2.07
C ARG A 76 -9.35 20.29 -2.28
N PHE A 77 -10.53 19.82 -2.71
CA PHE A 77 -10.76 18.41 -2.95
C PHE A 77 -9.88 17.88 -4.09
N ARG A 78 -9.74 18.62 -5.20
CA ARG A 78 -8.85 18.22 -6.30
C ARG A 78 -7.39 18.12 -5.84
N ALA A 79 -6.93 19.06 -5.02
CA ALA A 79 -5.59 18.99 -4.44
C ALA A 79 -5.43 17.73 -3.56
N GLU A 80 -6.34 17.50 -2.61
CA GLU A 80 -6.31 16.32 -1.73
C GLU A 80 -6.41 15.00 -2.53
N TRP A 81 -7.24 14.98 -3.57
CA TRP A 81 -7.40 13.85 -4.48
C TRP A 81 -6.08 13.48 -5.16
N HIS A 82 -5.38 14.47 -5.73
CA HIS A 82 -4.11 14.23 -6.41
C HIS A 82 -2.95 13.95 -5.45
N ASP A 83 -2.93 14.59 -4.28
CA ASP A 83 -1.82 14.50 -3.34
C ASP A 83 -1.91 13.27 -2.42
N SER A 84 -3.13 12.84 -2.07
CA SER A 84 -3.35 11.78 -1.08
C SER A 84 -4.04 10.55 -1.66
N PHE A 85 -5.20 10.72 -2.29
CA PHE A 85 -6.04 9.58 -2.68
C PHE A 85 -5.47 8.82 -3.88
N VAL A 86 -5.05 9.53 -4.94
CA VAL A 86 -4.45 8.90 -6.13
C VAL A 86 -3.21 8.09 -5.77
N PRO A 87 -2.22 8.61 -5.01
CA PRO A 87 -1.06 7.82 -4.60
C PRO A 87 -1.42 6.62 -3.72
N ALA A 88 -2.35 6.77 -2.78
CA ALA A 88 -2.77 5.67 -1.90
C ALA A 88 -3.43 4.52 -2.68
N LEU A 89 -4.33 4.84 -3.62
CA LEU A 89 -5.00 3.84 -4.46
C LEU A 89 -4.03 3.13 -5.41
N LYS A 90 -3.04 3.85 -5.95
CA LYS A 90 -1.97 3.23 -6.76
C LYS A 90 -1.14 2.25 -5.92
N ARG A 91 -0.71 2.66 -4.73
CA ARG A 91 0.04 1.78 -3.81
C ARG A 91 -0.76 0.52 -3.47
N LEU A 92 -2.04 0.65 -3.14
CA LEU A 92 -2.91 -0.49 -2.89
C LEU A 92 -2.98 -1.44 -4.10
N ALA A 93 -3.16 -0.90 -5.30
CA ALA A 93 -3.18 -1.72 -6.52
C ALA A 93 -1.84 -2.45 -6.74
N ASP A 94 -0.72 -1.79 -6.46
CA ASP A 94 0.62 -2.39 -6.57
C ASP A 94 0.85 -3.48 -5.51
N GLU A 95 0.43 -3.26 -4.26
CA GLU A 95 0.51 -4.23 -3.17
C GLU A 95 -0.33 -5.49 -3.45
N VAL A 96 -1.57 -5.31 -3.93
CA VAL A 96 -2.43 -6.43 -4.35
C VAL A 96 -1.81 -7.19 -5.53
N GLY A 97 -1.21 -6.47 -6.49
CA GLY A 97 -0.52 -7.09 -7.62
C GLY A 97 0.72 -7.88 -7.20
N THR A 98 1.47 -7.38 -6.21
CA THR A 98 2.65 -8.03 -5.64
C THR A 98 2.26 -9.31 -4.89
N ALA A 99 1.21 -9.26 -4.07
CA ALA A 99 0.68 -10.43 -3.38
C ALA A 99 0.22 -11.52 -4.36
N ALA A 100 -0.41 -11.13 -5.48
CA ALA A 100 -0.76 -12.06 -6.56
C ALA A 100 0.47 -12.77 -7.15
N ASP A 101 1.54 -12.02 -7.39
CA ASP A 101 2.80 -12.54 -7.95
C ASP A 101 3.56 -13.43 -6.96
N GLU A 102 3.48 -13.15 -5.65
CA GLU A 102 4.01 -13.99 -4.57
C GLU A 102 3.28 -15.33 -4.50
N LEU A 103 1.95 -15.33 -4.47
CA LEU A 103 1.16 -16.56 -4.46
C LEU A 103 1.41 -17.44 -5.70
N LYS A 104 1.55 -16.81 -6.87
CA LYS A 104 1.86 -17.52 -8.11
C LYS A 104 3.22 -18.22 -8.03
N ARG A 105 4.25 -17.50 -7.55
CA ARG A 105 5.59 -18.08 -7.35
C ARG A 105 5.57 -19.23 -6.37
N GLY A 106 4.92 -19.06 -5.21
CA GLY A 106 4.79 -20.11 -4.20
C GLY A 106 4.11 -21.37 -4.73
N ALA A 107 3.03 -21.23 -5.51
CA ALA A 107 2.35 -22.35 -6.15
C ALA A 107 3.22 -23.06 -7.20
N ASP A 108 3.98 -22.31 -7.99
CA ASP A 108 4.88 -22.88 -9.01
C ASP A 108 6.06 -23.63 -8.38
N ASP A 109 6.59 -23.15 -7.26
CA ASP A 109 7.67 -23.82 -6.54
C ASP A 109 7.21 -25.07 -5.80
N GLN A 110 6.02 -25.04 -5.18
CA GLN A 110 5.40 -26.25 -4.60
C GLN A 110 5.11 -27.32 -5.66
N ARG A 111 4.69 -26.93 -6.88
CA ARG A 111 4.52 -27.87 -7.99
C ARG A 111 5.83 -28.57 -8.34
N LYS A 112 6.93 -27.82 -8.46
CA LYS A 112 8.26 -28.39 -8.77
C LYS A 112 8.71 -29.36 -7.68
N ALA A 113 8.60 -28.95 -6.41
CA ALA A 113 8.98 -29.78 -5.26
C ALA A 113 8.16 -31.07 -5.16
N SER A 114 6.88 -31.04 -5.54
CA SER A 114 6.00 -32.22 -5.53
C SER A 114 6.21 -33.15 -6.74
N SER A 115 6.94 -32.68 -7.76
CA SER A 115 7.22 -33.43 -9.00
C SER A 115 8.62 -34.06 -9.04
N GLN A 116 9.43 -33.85 -8.00
CA GLN A 116 10.73 -34.50 -7.76
C GLN A 116 10.59 -35.66 -6.79
#